data_AF-A0A351J755-F1
#
_entry.id   AF-A0A351J755-F1
#
_cell.length_a   1.000
_cell.length_b   1.000
_cell.length_c   1.000
_cell.angle_alpha   90.00
_cell.angle_beta   90.00
_cell.angle_gamma   90.00
#
_symmetry.space_group_name_H-M   'P 1'
#
loop_
_entity.id
_entity.type
_entity.pdbx_description
1 polymer ?
#
loop_
_entity_poly.entity_id
_entity_poly.type
_entity_poly.pdbx_seq_one_letter_code
_entity_poly.pdbx_strand_id
1 'polypeptide(L)'
;MVTLPPLYAGSDALPVKGSLSVPAVALRSVLLAYAKGLAAQGFKYLFIADNHGGPRHQLAFESAARKAWKKHRFYMINPFLIEFRMMCHHDADFLSETGLKPGTCGDDADAHAGTNETSLMLVAAPE
;
A
#
# COMPACT_ATOMS: atom_id res chain seq x y z
N MET A 1 11.06 -17.12 1.80
CA MET A 1 10.24 -15.93 2.09
C MET A 1 9.19 -16.35 3.11
N VAL A 2 8.94 -15.54 4.15
CA VAL A 2 7.92 -15.84 5.18
C VAL A 2 6.80 -14.82 5.02
N THR A 3 5.56 -15.28 4.91
CA THR A 3 4.38 -14.43 4.81
C THR A 3 3.78 -14.23 6.19
N LEU A 4 3.62 -12.98 6.61
CA LEU A 4 2.92 -12.64 7.84
C LEU A 4 1.40 -12.56 7.59
N PRO A 5 0.57 -12.73 8.62
CA PRO A 5 -0.86 -12.45 8.50
C PRO A 5 -1.11 -11.01 8.01
N PRO A 6 -2.21 -10.76 7.27
CA PRO A 6 -2.57 -9.41 6.85
C PRO A 6 -2.73 -8.46 8.04
N LEU A 7 -2.30 -7.21 7.86
CA LEU A 7 -2.53 -6.14 8.82
C LEU A 7 -3.72 -5.29 8.35
N TYR A 8 -4.89 -5.52 8.94
CA TYR A 8 -6.10 -4.73 8.66
C TYR A 8 -6.08 -3.39 9.42
N ALA A 9 -5.10 -2.53 9.11
CA ALA A 9 -4.97 -1.21 9.71
C ALA A 9 -4.43 -0.19 8.70
N GLY A 10 -5.25 0.81 8.36
CA GLY A 10 -4.90 1.92 7.48
C GLY A 10 -5.20 3.27 8.12
N SER A 11 -4.64 4.35 7.56
CA SER A 11 -4.90 5.75 7.97
C SER A 11 -5.50 6.51 6.80
N ASP A 12 -6.22 7.60 7.05
CA ASP A 12 -6.87 8.39 6.00
C ASP A 12 -7.89 7.59 5.16
N ALA A 13 -8.64 6.69 5.81
CA ALA A 13 -9.79 6.08 5.15
C ALA A 13 -10.83 7.16 4.80
N LEU A 14 -11.51 7.02 3.65
CA LEU A 14 -12.58 7.94 3.27
C LEU A 14 -13.70 7.91 4.32
N PRO A 15 -14.35 9.06 4.61
CA PRO A 15 -15.33 9.20 5.69
C PRO A 15 -16.71 8.64 5.30
N VAL A 16 -16.75 7.39 4.83
CA VAL A 16 -17.98 6.64 4.51
C VAL A 16 -18.29 5.62 5.61
N LYS A 17 -19.57 5.26 5.77
CA LYS A 17 -19.97 4.26 6.78
C LYS A 17 -19.26 2.93 6.51
N GLY A 18 -18.66 2.35 7.55
CA GLY A 18 -17.87 1.11 7.45
C GLY A 18 -16.35 1.34 7.40
N SER A 19 -15.90 2.53 7.00
CA SER A 19 -14.47 2.88 7.02
C SER A 19 -13.92 2.99 8.43
N LEU A 20 -12.79 2.33 8.67
CA LEU A 20 -12.02 2.44 9.91
C LEU A 20 -10.66 3.07 9.61
N SER A 21 -10.42 4.24 10.19
CA SER A 21 -9.16 4.98 10.03
C SER A 21 -8.39 4.96 11.35
N VAL A 22 -7.21 4.33 11.33
CA VAL A 22 -6.24 4.34 12.42
C VAL A 22 -5.40 5.61 12.31
N PRO A 23 -5.08 6.29 13.43
CA PRO A 23 -4.14 7.41 13.39
C PRO A 23 -2.79 7.00 12.78
N ALA A 24 -2.26 7.79 11.85
CA ALA A 24 -0.96 7.53 11.20
C ALA A 24 0.19 7.28 12.20
N VAL A 25 0.17 7.95 13.36
CA VAL A 25 1.14 7.75 14.44
C VAL A 25 1.06 6.35 15.07
N ALA A 26 -0.14 5.78 15.16
CA ALA A 26 -0.35 4.43 15.66
C ALA A 26 0.08 3.40 14.62
N LEU A 27 -0.28 3.56 13.34
CA LEU A 27 0.21 2.73 12.24
C LEU A 27 1.74 2.68 12.21
N ARG A 28 2.39 3.85 12.26
CA ARG A 28 3.85 3.96 12.34
C ARG A 28 4.43 3.19 13.54
N SER A 29 3.75 3.22 14.68
CA SER A 29 4.20 2.54 15.89
C SER A 29 4.14 1.02 15.74
N VAL A 30 3.09 0.49 15.10
CA VAL A 30 2.98 -0.94 14.75
C VAL A 30 4.11 -1.35 13.80
N LEU A 31 4.35 -0.60 12.73
CA LEU A 31 5.42 -0.86 11.77
C LEU A 31 6.81 -0.92 12.43
N LEU A 32 7.09 -0.02 13.38
CA LEU A 32 8.34 -0.02 14.13
C LEU A 32 8.44 -1.20 15.11
N ALA A 33 7.32 -1.64 15.70
CA ALA A 33 7.30 -2.83 16.55
C ALA A 33 7.63 -4.08 15.72
N TYR A 34 7.08 -4.20 14.51
CA TYR A 34 7.41 -5.26 13.56
C TYR A 34 8.89 -5.25 13.20
N ALA A 35 9.42 -4.10 12.78
CA ALA A 35 10.84 -3.98 12.43
C ALA A 35 11.75 -4.37 13.61
N LYS A 36 11.45 -3.92 14.84
CA LYS A 36 12.20 -4.30 16.05
C LYS A 36 12.16 -5.81 16.28
N GLY A 37 10.97 -6.41 16.26
CA GLY A 37 10.78 -7.83 16.55
C GLY A 37 11.41 -8.74 15.50
N LEU A 38 11.26 -8.40 14.22
CA LEU A 38 11.85 -9.14 13.10
C LEU A 38 13.38 -9.01 13.08
N ALA A 39 13.91 -7.80 13.30
CA ALA A 39 15.36 -7.58 13.38
C ALA A 39 16.00 -8.38 14.52
N ALA A 40 15.33 -8.46 15.68
CA ALA A 40 15.81 -9.27 16.81
C ALA A 40 15.88 -10.78 16.52
N GLN A 41 15.10 -11.24 15.54
CA GLN A 41 15.10 -12.63 15.07
C GLN A 41 16.03 -12.86 13.86
N GLY A 42 16.80 -11.84 13.45
CA GLY A 42 17.78 -11.95 12.37
C GLY A 42 17.25 -11.61 10.96
N PHE A 43 15.96 -11.26 10.82
CA PHE A 43 15.45 -10.75 9.54
C PHE A 43 16.06 -9.38 9.23
N LYS A 44 16.20 -9.07 7.93
CA LYS A 44 16.74 -7.77 7.48
C LYS A 44 15.78 -6.96 6.61
N TYR A 45 14.73 -7.60 6.10
CA TYR A 45 13.81 -7.01 5.15
C TYR A 45 12.38 -7.29 5.59
N LEU A 46 11.53 -6.28 5.47
CA LEU A 46 10.08 -6.40 5.45
C LEU A 46 9.57 -5.75 4.17
N PHE A 47 9.10 -6.59 3.26
CA PHE A 47 8.33 -6.16 2.09
C PHE A 47 6.86 -6.03 2.51
N ILE A 48 6.23 -4.93 2.13
CA ILE A 48 4.83 -4.64 2.44
C ILE A 48 4.09 -4.51 1.12
N ALA A 49 3.20 -5.47 0.87
CA ALA A 49 2.17 -5.33 -0.14
C ALA A 49 1.06 -4.43 0.43
N ASP A 50 0.95 -3.23 -0.11
CA ASP A 50 0.01 -2.19 0.31
C ASP A 50 -0.87 -1.82 -0.88
N ASN A 51 -2.08 -1.35 -0.62
CA ASN A 51 -3.00 -0.85 -1.64
C ASN A 51 -3.74 0.41 -1.19
N HIS A 52 -3.18 1.21 -0.27
CA HIS A 52 -3.86 2.38 0.28
C HIS A 52 -3.10 3.69 0.08
N GLY A 53 -3.64 4.60 -0.74
CA GLY A 53 -2.99 5.84 -1.15
C GLY A 53 -3.03 7.02 -0.19
N GLY A 54 -3.58 6.87 1.02
CA GLY A 54 -3.71 7.96 1.99
C GLY A 54 -2.39 8.71 2.25
N PRO A 55 -2.33 10.05 2.15
CA PRO A 55 -1.06 10.78 2.31
C PRO A 55 -0.36 10.56 3.66
N ARG A 56 -1.10 10.60 4.77
CA ARG A 56 -0.53 10.33 6.10
C ARG A 56 -0.23 8.85 6.31
N HIS A 57 -0.96 7.97 5.62
CA HIS A 57 -0.66 6.54 5.60
C HIS A 57 0.71 6.30 4.98
N GLN A 58 0.96 6.81 3.77
CA GLN A 58 2.25 6.67 3.09
C GLN A 58 3.40 7.35 3.86
N LEU A 59 3.16 8.52 4.47
CA LEU A 59 4.13 9.17 5.36
C LEU A 59 4.44 8.35 6.63
N ALA A 60 3.48 7.56 7.14
CA ALA A 60 3.73 6.67 8.27
C ALA A 60 4.74 5.57 7.90
N PHE A 61 4.62 4.99 6.69
CA PHE A 61 5.58 4.01 6.16
C PHE A 61 6.96 4.62 5.95
N GLU A 62 7.04 5.77 5.28
CA GLU A 62 8.31 6.47 5.05
C GLU A 62 9.04 6.74 6.38
N SER A 63 8.30 7.28 7.35
CA SER A 63 8.85 7.63 8.65
C SER A 63 9.24 6.39 9.47
N ALA A 64 8.48 5.29 9.35
CA ALA A 64 8.81 4.02 9.97
C ALA A 64 10.08 3.42 9.34
N ALA A 65 10.18 3.40 8.01
CA ALA A 65 11.30 2.85 7.27
C ALA A 65 12.63 3.55 7.61
N ARG A 66 12.66 4.89 7.61
CA ARG A 66 13.85 5.65 8.01
C ARG A 66 14.29 5.32 9.44
N LYS A 67 13.33 5.23 10.37
CA LYS A 67 13.63 4.97 11.78
C LYS A 67 14.03 3.51 12.02
N ALA A 68 13.43 2.56 11.31
CA ALA A 68 13.82 1.14 11.31
C ALA A 68 15.26 0.97 10.83
N TRP A 69 15.63 1.62 9.73
CA TRP A 69 17.01 1.61 9.23
C TRP A 69 17.99 2.21 10.26
N LYS A 70 17.70 3.42 10.76
CA LYS A 70 18.58 4.13 11.70
C LYS A 70 18.81 3.33 12.99
N LYS A 71 17.77 2.68 13.51
CA LYS A 71 17.83 2.02 14.83
C LYS A 71 18.19 0.53 14.76
N HIS A 72 17.79 -0.16 13.70
CA HIS A 72 17.85 -1.62 13.61
C HIS A 72 18.59 -2.13 12.36
N ARG A 73 19.07 -1.24 11.47
CA ARG A 73 19.64 -1.61 10.16
C ARG A 73 18.70 -2.52 9.35
N PHE A 74 17.39 -2.26 9.49
CA PHE A 74 16.32 -3.07 8.93
C PHE A 74 15.64 -2.32 7.79
N TYR A 75 15.50 -2.97 6.64
CA TYR A 75 14.87 -2.40 5.45
C TYR A 75 13.38 -2.66 5.48
N MET A 76 12.60 -1.60 5.30
CA MET A 76 11.15 -1.66 5.13
C MET A 76 10.83 -1.10 3.74
N ILE A 77 10.19 -1.91 2.92
CA ILE A 77 9.98 -1.64 1.51
C ILE A 77 8.47 -1.68 1.26
N ASN A 78 7.90 -0.51 0.98
CA ASN A 78 6.53 -0.36 0.49
C ASN A 78 6.61 0.25 -0.92
N PRO A 79 6.42 -0.55 -1.98
CA PRO A 79 6.48 -0.08 -3.36
C PRO A 79 5.18 0.56 -3.86
N PHE A 80 4.12 0.62 -3.06
CA PHE A 80 2.77 0.94 -3.53
C PHE A 80 2.68 2.23 -4.34
N LEU A 81 3.31 3.33 -3.94
CA LEU A 81 3.25 4.58 -4.71
C LEU A 81 3.88 4.47 -6.11
N ILE A 82 4.88 3.59 -6.28
CA ILE A 82 5.49 3.32 -7.58
C ILE A 82 4.57 2.41 -8.38
N GLU A 83 4.11 1.32 -7.78
CA GLU A 83 3.17 0.38 -8.39
C GLU A 83 1.93 1.13 -8.86
N PHE A 84 1.26 1.85 -7.95
CA PHE A 84 0.10 2.69 -8.22
C PHE A 84 0.29 3.67 -9.36
N ARG A 85 1.42 4.38 -9.42
CA ARG A 85 1.71 5.28 -10.55
C ARG A 85 1.87 4.52 -11.86
N MET A 86 2.57 3.39 -11.82
CA MET A 86 2.79 2.57 -13.03
C MET A 86 1.57 1.75 -13.43
N MET A 87 0.54 1.68 -12.59
CA MET A 87 -0.67 0.92 -12.89
C MET A 87 -1.51 1.65 -13.96
N CYS A 88 -1.74 0.94 -15.06
CA CYS A 88 -2.66 1.25 -16.15
C CYS A 88 -2.36 2.54 -16.95
N HIS A 89 -2.50 3.75 -16.39
CA HIS A 89 -2.51 4.99 -17.20
C HIS A 89 -1.15 5.38 -17.80
N HIS A 90 -0.04 4.80 -17.33
CA HIS A 90 1.32 5.09 -17.84
C HIS A 90 1.87 4.00 -18.78
N ASP A 91 1.12 2.92 -19.03
CA ASP A 91 1.53 1.83 -19.92
C ASP A 91 0.72 1.89 -21.22
N ALA A 92 1.34 2.41 -22.28
CA ALA A 92 0.67 2.63 -23.57
C ALA A 92 0.23 1.33 -24.25
N ASP A 93 1.02 0.27 -24.11
CA ASP A 93 0.69 -1.04 -24.71
C ASP A 93 -0.50 -1.64 -23.96
N PHE A 94 -0.48 -1.61 -22.62
CA PHE A 94 -1.61 -2.07 -21.81
C PHE A 94 -2.90 -1.28 -22.08
N LEU A 95 -2.83 0.04 -22.21
CA LEU A 95 -4.00 0.87 -22.55
C LEU A 95 -4.56 0.53 -23.94
N SER A 96 -3.69 0.25 -24.91
CA SER A 96 -4.08 -0.19 -26.25
C SER A 96 -4.79 -1.55 -26.20
N GLU A 97 -4.26 -2.51 -25.44
CA GLU A 97 -4.82 -3.86 -25.31
C GLU A 97 -6.16 -3.86 -24.59
N THR A 98 -6.30 -3.06 -23.54
CA THR A 98 -7.51 -3.01 -22.71
C THR A 98 -8.58 -2.05 -23.25
N GLY A 99 -8.19 -1.10 -24.09
CA GLY A 99 -9.07 -0.05 -24.60
C GLY A 99 -9.52 0.96 -23.53
N LEU A 100 -8.87 0.99 -22.35
CA LEU A 100 -9.17 1.93 -21.28
C LEU A 100 -8.88 3.37 -21.73
N LYS A 101 -9.70 4.31 -21.24
CA LYS A 101 -9.63 5.73 -21.61
C LYS A 101 -9.45 6.60 -20.36
N PRO A 102 -9.01 7.86 -20.50
CA PRO A 102 -9.05 8.81 -19.39
C PRO A 102 -10.40 8.79 -18.66
N GLY A 103 -10.34 8.77 -17.33
CA GLY A 103 -11.48 8.56 -16.42
C GLY A 103 -11.82 7.09 -16.12
N THR A 104 -11.15 6.13 -16.76
CA THR A 104 -11.34 4.68 -16.55
C THR A 104 -10.03 3.89 -16.60
N CYS A 105 -8.89 4.59 -16.60
CA CYS A 105 -7.57 3.98 -16.78
C CYS A 105 -6.73 3.97 -15.50
N GLY A 106 -7.35 4.13 -14.33
CA GLY A 106 -6.65 4.30 -13.05
C GLY A 106 -6.05 5.69 -12.82
N ASP A 107 -6.45 6.69 -13.61
CA ASP A 107 -6.08 8.09 -13.40
C ASP A 107 -6.73 8.67 -12.14
N ASP A 108 -6.44 9.94 -11.79
CA ASP A 108 -6.88 10.55 -10.53
C ASP A 108 -8.40 10.42 -10.26
N ALA A 109 -9.24 10.39 -11.29
CA ALA A 109 -10.69 10.24 -11.14
C ALA A 109 -11.12 8.77 -10.92
N ASP A 110 -10.30 7.82 -11.36
CA ASP A 110 -10.52 6.37 -11.32
C ASP A 110 -9.59 5.66 -10.31
N ALA A 111 -8.80 6.42 -9.58
CA ALA A 111 -7.76 5.98 -8.65
C ALA A 111 -8.30 5.22 -7.44
N HIS A 112 -9.59 5.40 -7.09
CA HIS A 112 -10.19 4.81 -5.90
C HIS A 112 -11.58 4.27 -6.18
N ALA A 113 -11.81 3.02 -5.81
CA ALA A 113 -12.96 2.21 -6.17
C ALA A 113 -13.24 2.18 -7.70
N GLY A 114 -12.23 2.50 -8.51
CA GLY A 114 -12.32 2.58 -9.95
C GLY A 114 -11.90 1.29 -10.63
N THR A 115 -11.54 1.41 -11.91
CA THR A 115 -11.33 0.29 -12.83
C THR A 115 -10.26 -0.67 -12.32
N ASN A 116 -9.14 -0.16 -11.81
CA ASN A 116 -8.04 -0.99 -11.34
C ASN A 116 -8.41 -1.82 -10.11
N GLU A 117 -8.78 -1.17 -9.00
CA GLU A 117 -9.15 -1.86 -7.75
C GLU A 117 -10.33 -2.82 -7.96
N THR A 118 -11.32 -2.42 -8.76
CA THR A 118 -12.48 -3.25 -9.06
C THR A 118 -12.11 -4.46 -9.93
N SER A 119 -11.30 -4.28 -10.96
CA SER A 119 -10.87 -5.39 -11.83
C SER A 119 -10.02 -6.41 -11.06
N LEU A 120 -9.14 -5.94 -10.17
CA LEU A 120 -8.38 -6.81 -9.27
C LEU A 120 -9.31 -7.61 -8.35
N MET A 121 -10.33 -6.97 -7.78
CA MET A 121 -11.31 -7.65 -6.92
C MET A 121 -12.15 -8.67 -7.69
N LEU A 122 -12.58 -8.37 -8.92
CA LEU A 122 -13.31 -9.31 -9.77
C LEU A 122 -12.51 -10.59 -10.08
N VAL A 123 -11.17 -10.50 -10.07
CA VAL A 123 -10.31 -11.68 -10.23
C VAL A 123 -10.03 -12.36 -8.89
N ALA A 124 -9.82 -11.59 -7.82
CA ALA A 124 -9.39 -12.12 -6.53
C ALA A 124 -10.52 -12.70 -5.67
N ALA A 125 -11.69 -12.06 -5.66
CA ALA A 125 -12.88 -12.43 -4.88
C ALA A 125 -14.15 -11.86 -5.55
N PRO A 126 -14.69 -12.54 -6.59
CA PRO A 126 -15.80 -12.03 -7.40
C PRO A 126 -17.19 -12.06 -6.72
N GLU A 127 -17.33 -12.73 -5.58
CA GLU A 127 -18.60 -12.86 -4.83
C GLU A 127 -19.05 -11.60 -4.07
#